data_AF-A0A355XW91-F1
#
_entry.id   AF-A0A355XW91-F1
#
_cell.length_a   1.000
_cell.length_b   1.000
_cell.length_c   1.000
_cell.angle_alpha   90.00
_cell.angle_beta   90.00
_cell.angle_gamma   90.00
#
_symmetry.space_group_name_H-M   'P 1'
#
loop_
_entity.id
_entity.type
_entity.pdbx_description
1 polymer ?
#
loop_
_entity_poly.entity_id
_entity_poly.type
_entity_poly.pdbx_seq_one_letter_code
_entity_poly.pdbx_strand_id
1 'polypeptide(L)'
;MVGEQGALAEKERGVLLSQANLESKPGNGSSEDTQDYTTGEEQEQDVERDNGFNHPGLKHEVTIEGEMTLSGTKGEKSTPFTIQTTNGGQFHFQMTPFWGEGRLLLSAHKQDIGTEEWHANHTKDIFDEEAWPDYYVKLDLFHPVFARKYSWYETHHPATSHPASTTANSGTTADDTGITLPQVSVKGRRRHSKQAIAWDKPVCQYDTEQLYNLATDYGLSYGKVNFRRLPYQLSVLLFGNYGTTWTFNVEGRLDGVLFYRSFDTGRTKMMEAPMNRSNYSIYKDLFLRRQQTVKFYTDFDLRNCDRYMEMSSQVADVTLDFETIPNDGTRYTMRDRSLVLPGITEPDECYHPDYSHRQLPQHADYRRTLYWNPNLRIGPTSKAHTEFYNNSLTTRVQVSAMGVGTLGPACN
;
A
#
# COMPACT_ATOMS: atom_id res chain seq x y z
N MET A 1 -12.95 56.26 28.97
CA MET A 1 -14.00 55.29 29.34
C MET A 1 -14.55 54.70 28.04
N VAL A 2 -13.87 53.84 27.26
CA VAL A 2 -13.09 52.61 27.48
C VAL A 2 -13.92 51.45 28.05
N GLY A 3 -14.02 50.40 27.24
CA GLY A 3 -14.67 49.10 27.44
C GLY A 3 -14.64 48.37 26.09
N GLU A 4 -13.48 47.94 25.58
CA GLU A 4 -12.85 46.62 25.79
C GLU A 4 -13.74 45.42 25.41
N GLN A 5 -13.82 45.14 24.10
CA GLN A 5 -13.88 43.77 23.55
C GLN A 5 -13.22 43.78 22.16
N GLY A 6 -12.04 43.17 22.05
CA GLY A 6 -11.27 43.13 20.81
C GLY A 6 -9.80 42.76 21.03
N ALA A 7 -9.54 41.58 21.58
CA ALA A 7 -8.20 41.01 21.63
C ALA A 7 -8.30 39.49 21.70
N LEU A 8 -7.98 38.82 20.59
CA LEU A 8 -7.34 37.49 20.47
C LEU A 8 -7.51 36.99 19.02
N ALA A 9 -6.98 37.78 18.10
CA ALA A 9 -6.47 37.32 16.81
C ALA A 9 -5.07 37.93 16.70
N GLU A 10 -4.09 37.17 16.20
CA GLU A 10 -2.66 37.49 16.14
C GLU A 10 -1.81 37.04 17.35
N LYS A 11 -1.59 35.72 17.44
CA LYS A 11 -0.29 35.15 17.80
C LYS A 11 -0.17 33.76 17.21
N GLU A 12 1.04 33.38 16.80
CA GLU A 12 1.43 32.13 16.13
C GLU A 12 1.38 32.13 14.58
N ARG A 13 1.75 33.26 13.98
CA ARG A 13 2.68 33.24 12.84
C ARG A 13 4.09 33.52 13.38
N GLY A 14 4.97 32.53 13.32
CA GLY A 14 6.40 32.72 13.61
C GLY A 14 6.98 31.63 14.51
N VAL A 15 7.44 30.53 13.91
CA VAL A 15 8.70 29.91 14.34
C VAL A 15 9.65 30.08 13.18
N LEU A 16 10.50 31.09 13.33
CA LEU A 16 11.66 31.38 12.48
C LEU A 16 12.59 30.17 12.49
N LEU A 17 12.85 29.61 11.30
CA LEU A 17 14.08 28.87 11.05
C LEU A 17 15.23 29.86 11.24
N SER A 18 16.06 29.62 12.25
CA SER A 18 17.26 30.42 12.50
C SER A 18 18.25 30.24 11.35
N GLN A 19 18.44 31.30 10.57
CA GLN A 19 19.64 31.48 9.77
C GLN A 19 20.81 31.70 10.73
N ALA A 20 21.80 30.82 10.70
CA ALA A 20 23.12 31.07 11.26
C ALA A 20 24.19 30.72 10.22
N ASN A 21 24.74 31.79 9.67
CA ASN A 21 26.11 31.99 9.17
C ASN A 21 26.67 31.07 8.09
N LEU A 22 26.38 31.47 6.84
CA LEU A 22 27.37 31.45 5.76
C LEU A 22 28.44 32.53 6.05
N GLU A 23 29.55 32.15 6.67
CA GLU A 23 30.79 32.92 6.59
C GLU A 23 31.84 32.12 5.80
N SER A 24 32.32 32.76 4.74
CA SER A 24 33.39 32.27 3.88
C SER A 24 34.74 32.80 4.38
N LYS A 25 35.77 31.94 4.35
CA LYS A 25 37.20 32.20 3.95
C LYS A 25 38.15 31.13 4.56
N PRO A 26 39.39 31.01 4.05
CA PRO A 26 39.80 30.44 2.77
C PRO A 26 40.65 29.16 2.99
N GLY A 27 40.95 28.43 1.91
CA GLY A 27 41.73 27.19 2.00
C GLY A 27 43.20 27.38 2.41
N ASN A 28 43.73 26.40 3.14
CA ASN A 28 45.10 25.90 2.96
C ASN A 28 45.34 24.56 3.70
N GLY A 29 45.87 23.57 2.97
CA GLY A 29 46.95 22.67 3.42
C GLY A 29 46.69 21.58 4.47
N SER A 30 46.49 20.34 3.98
CA SER A 30 47.03 19.05 4.46
C SER A 30 47.22 18.78 5.97
N SER A 31 46.60 17.71 6.48
CA SER A 31 47.23 16.40 6.79
C SER A 31 46.50 15.63 7.90
N GLU A 32 46.56 14.30 7.77
CA GLU A 32 46.32 13.24 8.76
C GLU A 32 44.87 12.79 9.03
N ASP A 33 44.51 11.76 8.26
CA ASP A 33 43.50 10.75 8.58
C ASP A 33 43.75 10.14 9.96
N THR A 34 42.74 10.19 10.83
CA THR A 34 42.58 9.22 11.92
C THR A 34 41.11 8.79 11.89
N GLN A 35 40.87 7.59 11.36
CA GLN A 35 39.56 6.95 11.36
C GLN A 35 39.26 6.42 12.76
N ASP A 36 38.33 7.05 13.47
CA ASP A 36 37.68 6.45 14.64
C ASP A 36 36.49 5.60 14.16
N TYR A 37 36.56 4.30 14.45
CA TYR A 37 35.53 3.31 14.13
C TYR A 37 34.39 3.39 15.15
N THR A 38 33.40 4.23 14.89
CA THR A 38 32.10 4.21 15.61
C THR A 38 31.02 3.67 14.67
N THR A 39 31.11 2.39 14.30
CA THR A 39 30.47 1.84 13.09
C THR A 39 29.32 0.87 13.40
N GLY A 40 28.33 1.31 14.19
CA GLY A 40 27.13 0.51 14.49
C GLY A 40 25.86 1.36 14.56
N GLU A 41 25.76 2.22 15.57
CA GLU A 41 24.55 3.01 15.82
C GLU A 41 24.32 4.13 14.80
N GLU A 42 25.40 4.73 14.26
CA GLU A 42 25.28 5.76 13.22
C GLU A 42 24.83 5.17 11.87
N GLN A 43 25.23 3.93 11.55
CA GLN A 43 24.82 3.26 10.32
C GLN A 43 23.33 2.85 10.35
N GLU A 44 22.81 2.39 11.49
CA GLU A 44 21.39 2.10 11.64
C GLU A 44 20.54 3.39 11.56
N GLN A 45 20.97 4.47 12.22
CA GLN A 45 20.27 5.76 12.15
C GLN A 45 20.25 6.36 10.74
N ASP A 46 21.32 6.20 9.95
CA ASP A 46 21.37 6.69 8.58
C ASP A 46 20.50 5.84 7.63
N VAL A 47 20.37 4.53 7.86
CA VAL A 47 19.43 3.65 7.11
C VAL A 47 17.98 3.97 7.45
N GLU A 48 17.66 4.21 8.74
CA GLU A 48 16.32 4.62 9.17
C GLU A 48 15.92 6.00 8.61
N ARG A 49 16.88 6.93 8.54
CA ARG A 49 16.68 8.25 7.90
C ARG A 49 16.42 8.12 6.40
N ASP A 50 17.15 7.27 5.69
CA ASP A 50 16.97 7.02 4.26
C ASP A 50 15.65 6.31 3.93
N ASN A 51 15.14 5.49 4.86
CA ASN A 51 13.82 4.87 4.74
C ASN A 51 12.65 5.84 5.03
N GLY A 52 12.93 7.06 5.50
CA GLY A 52 11.92 8.08 5.77
C GLY A 52 11.22 7.93 7.14
N PHE A 53 11.75 7.08 8.02
CA PHE A 53 11.17 6.84 9.35
C PHE A 53 11.65 7.91 10.35
N ASN A 54 10.88 8.99 10.51
CA ASN A 54 11.13 9.99 11.56
C ASN A 54 10.24 9.74 12.78
N HIS A 55 10.53 8.70 13.56
CA HIS A 55 9.98 8.58 14.92
C HIS A 55 11.07 8.18 15.90
N PRO A 56 11.40 9.04 16.89
CA PRO A 56 12.33 8.65 17.94
C PRO A 56 11.75 7.45 18.70
N GLY A 57 12.60 6.49 19.05
CA GLY A 57 12.23 5.33 19.85
C GLY A 57 11.56 5.73 21.17
N LEU A 58 10.71 4.85 21.69
CA LEU A 58 10.03 5.06 22.96
C LEU A 58 11.04 5.10 24.12
N LYS A 59 10.87 6.05 25.05
CA LYS A 59 11.71 6.18 26.25
C LYS A 59 11.46 5.09 27.29
N HIS A 60 10.28 4.50 27.26
CA HIS A 60 9.82 3.48 28.18
C HIS A 60 9.13 2.38 27.37
N GLU A 61 9.36 1.14 27.77
CA GLU A 61 8.70 0.00 27.15
C GLU A 61 7.21 -0.04 27.53
N VAL A 62 6.43 -0.63 26.65
CA VAL A 62 4.96 -0.64 26.65
C VAL A 62 4.51 -2.09 26.53
N THR A 63 3.34 -2.42 27.08
CA THR A 63 2.71 -3.72 26.89
C THR A 63 1.73 -3.65 25.73
N ILE A 64 1.80 -4.63 24.85
CA ILE A 64 0.89 -4.78 23.71
C ILE A 64 -0.05 -5.95 24.00
N GLU A 65 -1.34 -5.69 23.86
CA GLU A 65 -2.38 -6.71 23.87
C GLU A 65 -2.90 -6.84 22.44
N GLY A 66 -2.96 -8.08 21.97
CA GLY A 66 -3.44 -8.40 20.65
C GLY A 66 -4.54 -9.44 20.69
N GLU A 67 -5.52 -9.31 19.83
CA GLU A 67 -6.53 -10.33 19.59
C GLU A 67 -6.51 -10.69 18.10
N MET A 68 -6.24 -11.96 17.81
CA MET A 68 -6.26 -12.46 16.44
C MET A 68 -7.50 -13.32 16.22
N THR A 69 -8.35 -12.91 15.29
CA THR A 69 -9.54 -13.64 14.85
C THR A 69 -9.28 -14.22 13.48
N LEU A 70 -9.35 -15.56 13.36
CA LEU A 70 -9.19 -16.26 12.09
C LEU A 70 -10.56 -16.72 11.59
N SER A 71 -10.98 -16.24 10.42
CA SER A 71 -12.19 -16.71 9.74
C SER A 71 -11.85 -17.91 8.84
N GLY A 72 -12.07 -19.13 9.35
CA GLY A 72 -11.88 -20.37 8.59
C GLY A 72 -13.14 -21.21 8.47
N THR A 73 -13.10 -22.26 7.64
CA THR A 73 -14.19 -23.23 7.41
C THR A 73 -14.67 -23.96 8.67
N LYS A 74 -13.87 -23.96 9.75
CA LYS A 74 -14.21 -24.56 11.06
C LYS A 74 -14.79 -23.57 12.08
N GLY A 75 -15.15 -22.36 11.64
CA GLY A 75 -15.67 -21.28 12.48
C GLY A 75 -14.61 -20.23 12.82
N GLU A 76 -15.06 -19.13 13.42
CA GLU A 76 -14.20 -18.03 13.87
C GLU A 76 -13.50 -18.42 15.17
N LYS A 77 -12.16 -18.39 15.17
CA LYS A 77 -11.36 -18.61 16.38
C LYS A 77 -10.63 -17.34 16.74
N SER A 78 -10.91 -16.82 17.94
CA SER A 78 -10.15 -15.73 18.54
C SER A 78 -9.06 -16.28 19.47
N THR A 79 -7.84 -15.76 19.34
CA THR A 79 -6.74 -16.02 20.26
C THR A 79 -6.15 -14.71 20.75
N PRO A 80 -6.36 -14.33 22.03
CA PRO A 80 -5.69 -13.19 22.63
C PRO A 80 -4.23 -13.52 22.97
N PHE A 81 -3.38 -12.51 22.92
CA PHE A 81 -1.98 -12.59 23.33
C PHE A 81 -1.52 -11.27 23.94
N THR A 82 -0.49 -11.33 24.77
CA THR A 82 0.12 -10.16 25.39
C THR A 82 1.63 -10.25 25.23
N ILE A 83 2.25 -9.18 24.75
CA ILE A 83 3.68 -9.11 24.45
C ILE A 83 4.23 -7.80 25.02
N GLN A 84 5.41 -7.85 25.62
CA GLN A 84 6.14 -6.65 26.04
C GLN A 84 7.03 -6.17 24.91
N THR A 85 7.09 -4.85 24.70
CA THR A 85 8.02 -4.27 23.75
C THR A 85 9.45 -4.31 24.27
N THR A 86 10.40 -4.27 23.33
CA THR A 86 11.85 -4.25 23.57
C THR A 86 12.51 -3.22 22.65
N ASN A 87 13.72 -2.79 22.99
CA ASN A 87 14.57 -1.92 22.15
C ASN A 87 13.85 -0.65 21.68
N GLY A 88 13.23 0.09 22.61
CA GLY A 88 12.61 1.37 22.30
C GLY A 88 11.23 1.24 21.66
N GLY A 89 10.47 0.21 22.06
CA GLY A 89 9.07 0.03 21.65
C GLY A 89 8.82 -0.92 20.48
N GLN A 90 9.81 -1.70 20.06
CA GLN A 90 9.67 -2.70 19.00
C GLN A 90 9.17 -4.03 19.55
N PHE A 91 8.42 -4.77 18.73
CA PHE A 91 7.96 -6.12 19.07
C PHE A 91 7.83 -6.96 17.81
N HIS A 92 7.93 -8.27 17.97
CA HIS A 92 7.70 -9.23 16.91
C HIS A 92 6.97 -10.44 17.48
N PHE A 93 6.12 -11.06 16.66
CA PHE A 93 5.47 -12.31 17.02
C PHE A 93 5.36 -13.21 15.80
N GLN A 94 5.45 -14.52 16.02
CA GLN A 94 5.35 -15.49 14.95
C GLN A 94 3.91 -15.97 14.82
N MET A 95 3.34 -15.81 13.63
CA MET A 95 2.02 -16.30 13.29
C MET A 95 2.13 -17.62 12.53
N THR A 96 1.28 -18.59 12.87
CA THR A 96 1.17 -19.83 12.09
C THR A 96 0.43 -19.55 10.79
N PRO A 97 0.85 -20.11 9.63
CA PRO A 97 0.12 -19.95 8.39
C PRO A 97 -1.34 -20.36 8.55
N PHE A 98 -2.26 -19.52 8.06
CA PHE A 98 -3.70 -19.74 8.13
C PHE A 98 -4.34 -19.57 6.75
N TRP A 99 -5.50 -20.19 6.56
CA TRP A 99 -6.29 -20.07 5.33
C TRP A 99 -7.31 -18.95 5.45
N GLY A 100 -7.58 -18.24 4.36
CA GLY A 100 -8.59 -17.19 4.30
C GLY A 100 -8.11 -15.84 4.83
N GLU A 101 -8.98 -15.10 5.51
CA GLU A 101 -8.69 -13.77 6.07
C GLU A 101 -8.65 -13.83 7.60
N GLY A 102 -7.66 -13.15 8.18
CA GLY A 102 -7.53 -12.97 9.62
C GLY A 102 -7.68 -11.50 9.97
N ARG A 103 -8.30 -11.17 11.11
CA ARG A 103 -8.28 -9.82 11.66
C ARG A 103 -7.41 -9.79 12.90
N LEU A 104 -6.53 -8.80 12.95
CA LEU A 104 -5.62 -8.56 14.05
C LEU A 104 -5.97 -7.23 14.69
N LEU A 105 -6.37 -7.29 15.96
CA LEU A 105 -6.61 -6.13 16.80
C LEU A 105 -5.41 -5.96 17.71
N LEU A 106 -4.87 -4.76 17.83
CA LEU A 106 -3.73 -4.45 18.69
C LEU A 106 -4.04 -3.18 19.49
N SER A 107 -3.90 -3.27 20.80
CA SER A 107 -3.90 -2.14 21.73
C SER A 107 -2.57 -2.11 22.47
N ALA A 108 -2.13 -0.92 22.88
CA ALA A 108 -0.87 -0.73 23.58
C ALA A 108 -1.04 0.21 24.77
N HIS A 109 -0.49 -0.19 25.91
CA HIS A 109 -0.70 0.46 27.20
C HIS A 109 0.55 0.34 28.09
N LYS A 110 0.71 1.22 29.09
CA LYS A 110 1.88 1.23 29.98
C LYS A 110 2.01 -0.09 30.78
N GLN A 111 3.21 -0.43 31.23
CA GLN A 111 3.42 -1.70 31.95
C GLN A 111 2.68 -1.76 33.31
N ASP A 112 2.70 -0.67 34.07
CA ASP A 112 2.16 -0.62 35.43
C ASP A 112 0.79 0.09 35.47
N ILE A 113 -0.21 -0.49 34.80
CA ILE A 113 -1.58 0.04 34.81
C ILE A 113 -2.39 -0.56 35.96
N GLY A 114 -3.13 0.29 36.68
CA GLY A 114 -4.07 -0.15 37.71
C GLY A 114 -5.26 -0.90 37.11
N THR A 115 -5.86 -1.84 37.84
CA THR A 115 -7.01 -2.64 37.34
C THR A 115 -8.18 -1.78 36.85
N GLU A 116 -8.47 -0.66 37.50
CA GLU A 116 -9.50 0.29 37.06
C GLU A 116 -9.16 0.98 35.73
N GLU A 117 -7.92 1.40 35.55
CA GLU A 117 -7.43 2.00 34.31
C GLU A 117 -7.40 0.98 33.17
N TRP A 118 -7.02 -0.27 33.46
CA TRP A 118 -7.08 -1.37 32.50
C TRP A 118 -8.52 -1.61 32.05
N HIS A 119 -9.49 -1.67 32.97
CA HIS A 119 -10.91 -1.77 32.62
C HIS A 119 -11.40 -0.56 31.83
N ALA A 120 -11.00 0.66 32.19
CA ALA A 120 -11.37 1.84 31.43
C ALA A 120 -10.85 1.77 29.98
N ASN A 121 -9.60 1.37 29.79
CA ASN A 121 -8.99 1.20 28.47
C ASN A 121 -9.69 0.13 27.62
N HIS A 122 -10.23 -0.93 28.26
CA HIS A 122 -10.92 -2.04 27.61
C HIS A 122 -12.44 -1.87 27.44
N THR A 123 -13.01 -0.78 27.94
CA THR A 123 -14.48 -0.60 27.90
C THR A 123 -14.88 0.74 27.33
N LYS A 124 -14.06 1.78 27.55
CA LYS A 124 -14.40 3.14 27.18
C LYS A 124 -13.83 3.49 25.81
N ASP A 125 -14.70 3.97 24.93
CA ASP A 125 -14.34 4.61 23.66
C ASP A 125 -13.52 3.74 22.67
N ILE A 126 -13.54 2.40 22.81
CA ILE A 126 -12.83 1.49 21.88
C ILE A 126 -13.33 1.65 20.44
N PHE A 127 -14.64 1.80 20.26
CA PHE A 127 -15.26 1.98 18.96
C PHE A 127 -15.38 3.45 18.54
N ASP A 128 -14.80 4.36 19.33
CA ASP A 128 -14.77 5.78 19.02
C ASP A 128 -13.48 6.13 18.26
N GLU A 129 -13.63 6.44 16.98
CA GLU A 129 -12.54 6.86 16.09
C GLU A 129 -11.93 8.21 16.50
N GLU A 130 -12.67 9.05 17.23
CA GLU A 130 -12.17 10.36 17.66
C GLU A 130 -11.30 10.29 18.92
N ALA A 131 -11.42 9.20 19.68
CA ALA A 131 -10.66 8.99 20.90
C ALA A 131 -9.17 8.82 20.58
N TRP A 132 -8.31 9.27 21.50
CA TRP A 132 -6.87 9.06 21.36
C TRP A 132 -6.49 7.74 22.03
N PRO A 133 -5.75 6.87 21.34
CA PRO A 133 -5.10 5.72 21.97
C PRO A 133 -3.92 6.20 22.83
N ASP A 134 -3.61 5.47 23.90
CA ASP A 134 -2.46 5.75 24.76
C ASP A 134 -1.15 5.65 23.96
N TYR A 135 -1.02 4.56 23.19
CA TYR A 135 0.04 4.33 22.24
C TYR A 135 -0.56 3.75 20.95
N TYR A 136 -0.13 4.27 19.80
CA TYR A 136 -0.57 3.75 18.50
C TYR A 136 0.45 2.76 17.95
N VAL A 137 -0.02 1.57 17.59
CA VAL A 137 0.81 0.51 17.01
C VAL A 137 0.88 0.69 15.49
N LYS A 138 2.09 0.68 14.95
CA LYS A 138 2.37 0.71 13.50
C LYS A 138 3.13 -0.53 13.09
N LEU A 139 3.00 -0.91 11.82
CA LEU A 139 3.87 -1.91 11.20
C LEU A 139 5.15 -1.24 10.70
N ASP A 140 6.28 -1.86 11.00
CA ASP A 140 7.56 -1.44 10.45
C ASP A 140 7.79 -2.08 9.08
N LEU A 141 8.17 -1.26 8.10
CA LEU A 141 8.33 -1.71 6.72
C LEU A 141 9.82 -1.92 6.43
N PHE A 142 10.17 -3.12 5.98
CA PHE A 142 11.56 -3.50 5.70
C PHE A 142 12.14 -2.89 4.41
N HIS A 143 11.33 -2.16 3.64
CA HIS A 143 11.68 -1.59 2.35
C HIS A 143 11.53 -0.08 2.37
N PRO A 144 12.26 0.66 1.51
CA PRO A 144 12.09 2.11 1.41
C PRO A 144 10.63 2.45 1.13
N VAL A 145 10.12 3.40 1.92
CA VAL A 145 8.71 3.78 1.95
C VAL A 145 8.33 4.58 0.68
N PHE A 146 9.21 5.48 0.24
CA PHE A 146 8.99 6.31 -0.94
C PHE A 146 9.98 5.98 -2.06
N ALA A 147 9.46 5.83 -3.28
CA ALA A 147 10.31 5.66 -4.45
C ALA A 147 11.11 6.95 -4.74
N ARG A 148 12.36 6.78 -5.20
CA ARG A 148 13.14 7.88 -5.79
C ARG A 148 12.70 8.18 -7.23
N LYS A 149 13.02 9.39 -7.71
CA LYS A 149 12.87 9.71 -9.14
C LYS A 149 13.68 8.74 -10.00
N TYR A 150 13.22 8.55 -11.24
CA TYR A 150 14.06 7.87 -12.22
C TYR A 150 15.32 8.68 -12.48
N SER A 151 16.44 7.98 -12.54
CA SER A 151 17.69 8.57 -13.02
C SER A 151 17.60 8.81 -14.52
N TRP A 152 18.43 9.71 -15.03
CA TRP A 152 18.51 9.98 -16.46
C TRP A 152 18.73 8.70 -17.29
N TYR A 153 19.57 7.78 -16.81
CA TYR A 153 19.86 6.52 -17.51
C TYR A 153 18.68 5.55 -17.53
N GLU A 154 17.82 5.59 -16.50
CA GLU A 154 16.61 4.75 -16.42
C GLU A 154 15.53 5.21 -17.41
N THR A 155 15.45 6.51 -17.70
CA THR A 155 14.52 7.04 -18.72
C THR A 155 15.12 7.03 -20.13
N HIS A 156 16.44 7.12 -20.25
CA HIS A 156 17.17 7.20 -21.52
C HIS A 156 17.97 5.94 -21.81
N HIS A 157 17.40 4.76 -21.53
CA HIS A 157 18.03 3.52 -21.95
C HIS A 157 18.18 3.53 -23.49
N PRO A 158 19.41 3.33 -24.01
CA PRO A 158 19.58 3.17 -25.44
C PRO A 158 18.71 1.98 -25.86
N ALA A 159 17.93 2.15 -26.93
CA ALA A 159 17.15 1.06 -27.51
C ALA A 159 18.11 -0.10 -27.73
N THR A 160 18.05 -1.09 -26.82
CA THR A 160 19.05 -2.14 -26.80
C THR A 160 18.70 -3.00 -28.00
N SER A 161 19.38 -2.75 -29.12
CA SER A 161 19.53 -3.78 -30.13
C SER A 161 20.24 -4.90 -29.39
N HIS A 162 19.49 -5.95 -28.99
CA HIS A 162 20.11 -7.16 -28.50
C HIS A 162 21.13 -7.58 -29.56
N PRO A 163 22.44 -7.55 -29.29
CA PRO A 163 23.34 -8.34 -30.09
C PRO A 163 23.03 -9.77 -29.67
N ALA A 164 22.58 -10.59 -30.62
CA ALA A 164 22.53 -12.03 -30.45
C ALA A 164 23.91 -12.47 -29.93
N SER A 165 24.00 -12.77 -28.63
CA SER A 165 25.20 -13.30 -28.00
C SER A 165 25.38 -14.72 -28.52
N THR A 166 26.11 -14.81 -29.62
CA THR A 166 26.55 -16.04 -30.22
C THR A 166 27.72 -16.55 -29.38
N THR A 167 27.49 -17.35 -28.33
CA THR A 167 28.49 -18.33 -27.86
C THR A 167 27.83 -19.46 -27.05
N ALA A 168 27.54 -20.55 -27.77
CA ALA A 168 27.64 -21.97 -27.42
C ALA A 168 27.52 -22.44 -25.94
N ASN A 169 26.52 -23.29 -25.64
CA ASN A 169 26.75 -24.74 -25.62
C ASN A 169 25.50 -25.60 -25.30
N SER A 170 25.51 -26.78 -25.92
CA SER A 170 24.68 -27.99 -25.75
C SER A 170 23.25 -27.94 -26.31
N GLY A 171 23.06 -28.73 -27.37
CA GLY A 171 21.89 -28.67 -28.25
C GLY A 171 20.74 -29.58 -27.86
N THR A 172 19.56 -29.11 -28.23
CA THR A 172 18.47 -29.91 -28.77
C THR A 172 17.75 -29.05 -29.80
N THR A 173 17.70 -29.55 -31.01
CA THR A 173 17.01 -28.96 -32.16
C THR A 173 15.50 -28.91 -31.91
N ALA A 174 14.99 -27.70 -31.73
CA ALA A 174 13.71 -27.28 -32.26
C ALA A 174 13.89 -25.82 -32.68
N ASP A 175 13.73 -25.55 -33.97
CA ASP A 175 13.63 -24.20 -34.52
C ASP A 175 12.42 -23.49 -33.89
N ASP A 176 12.59 -22.93 -32.70
CA ASP A 176 11.65 -21.95 -32.19
C ASP A 176 12.09 -20.61 -32.77
N THR A 177 11.50 -20.24 -33.90
CA THR A 177 11.52 -18.87 -34.39
C THR A 177 10.92 -18.02 -33.28
N GLY A 178 11.78 -17.53 -32.38
CA GLY A 178 11.38 -16.73 -31.24
C GLY A 178 10.42 -15.67 -31.72
N ILE A 179 9.17 -15.78 -31.27
CA ILE A 179 8.10 -14.85 -31.62
C ILE A 179 8.53 -13.51 -31.07
N THR A 180 9.21 -12.74 -31.89
CA THR A 180 9.52 -11.35 -31.62
C THR A 180 8.18 -10.64 -31.69
N LEU A 181 7.70 -10.19 -30.53
CA LEU A 181 6.50 -9.38 -30.48
C LEU A 181 6.71 -8.19 -31.43
N PRO A 182 5.77 -7.92 -32.34
CA PRO A 182 5.89 -6.78 -33.22
C PRO A 182 6.06 -5.53 -32.36
N GLN A 183 7.08 -4.73 -32.67
CA GLN A 183 7.33 -3.48 -31.97
C GLN A 183 6.08 -2.61 -32.05
N VAL A 184 5.33 -2.53 -30.95
CA VAL A 184 4.16 -1.65 -30.87
C VAL A 184 4.70 -0.22 -30.72
N SER A 185 4.83 0.48 -31.84
CA SER A 185 5.12 1.91 -31.85
C SER A 185 3.88 2.66 -31.36
N VAL A 186 3.78 2.86 -30.06
CA VAL A 186 2.74 3.73 -29.48
C VAL A 186 3.15 5.18 -29.75
N LYS A 187 2.67 5.75 -30.86
CA LYS A 187 2.75 7.20 -31.10
C LYS A 187 1.67 7.90 -30.28
N GLY A 188 1.94 8.10 -28.99
CA GLY A 188 1.12 8.98 -28.15
C GLY A 188 1.23 10.42 -28.65
N ARG A 189 0.11 11.06 -28.98
CA ARG A 189 0.08 12.53 -29.15
C ARG A 189 0.46 13.15 -27.80
N ARG A 190 1.60 13.82 -27.74
CA ARG A 190 2.03 14.61 -26.58
C ARG A 190 1.00 15.71 -26.36
N ARG A 191 0.34 15.73 -25.20
CA ARG A 191 -0.64 16.75 -24.83
C ARG A 191 -0.10 17.57 -23.66
N HIS A 192 -0.23 18.89 -23.80
CA HIS A 192 0.26 19.88 -22.83
C HIS A 192 -0.74 20.17 -21.70
N SER A 193 -2.00 19.71 -21.80
CA SER A 193 -3.05 19.96 -20.81
C SER A 193 -3.50 18.67 -20.12
N LYS A 194 -4.01 18.81 -18.89
CA LYS A 194 -4.67 17.73 -18.13
C LYS A 194 -5.95 17.26 -18.84
N GLN A 195 -6.29 15.98 -18.67
CA GLN A 195 -7.55 15.43 -19.16
C GLN A 195 -8.72 15.85 -18.26
N ALA A 196 -9.91 15.95 -18.84
CA ALA A 196 -11.12 16.05 -18.05
C ALA A 196 -11.33 14.75 -17.25
N ILE A 197 -11.75 14.88 -15.99
CA ILE A 197 -11.98 13.73 -15.12
C ILE A 197 -13.17 12.91 -15.64
N ALA A 198 -12.94 11.62 -15.89
CA ALA A 198 -13.98 10.65 -16.14
C ALA A 198 -14.31 9.90 -14.83
N TRP A 199 -15.42 10.25 -14.19
CA TRP A 199 -15.81 9.73 -12.86
C TRP A 199 -16.11 8.22 -12.85
N ASP A 200 -16.48 7.66 -13.99
CA ASP A 200 -16.74 6.24 -14.18
C ASP A 200 -15.45 5.41 -14.33
N LYS A 201 -14.27 6.05 -14.44
CA LYS A 201 -12.98 5.40 -14.66
C LYS A 201 -11.90 5.92 -13.71
N PRO A 202 -11.94 5.53 -12.42
CA PRO A 202 -10.86 5.83 -11.49
C PRO A 202 -9.57 5.09 -11.89
N VAL A 203 -8.42 5.67 -11.53
CA VAL A 203 -7.10 5.08 -11.74
C VAL A 203 -6.91 3.86 -10.83
N CYS A 204 -7.28 4.03 -9.56
CA CYS A 204 -7.26 2.98 -8.55
C CYS A 204 -8.35 3.23 -7.51
N GLN A 205 -8.76 2.15 -6.86
CA GLN A 205 -9.76 2.13 -5.79
C GLN A 205 -9.25 1.24 -4.67
N TYR A 206 -9.34 1.73 -3.44
CA TYR A 206 -8.92 1.01 -2.24
C TYR A 206 -9.98 1.10 -1.16
N ASP A 207 -9.98 0.13 -0.24
CA ASP A 207 -10.69 0.28 1.02
C ASP A 207 -10.07 1.43 1.83
N THR A 208 -10.90 2.35 2.31
CA THR A 208 -10.43 3.55 3.01
C THR A 208 -9.71 3.24 4.32
N GLU A 209 -10.14 2.24 5.08
CA GLU A 209 -9.52 1.86 6.36
C GLU A 209 -8.16 1.19 6.14
N GLN A 210 -8.09 0.27 5.18
CA GLN A 210 -6.82 -0.36 4.81
C GLN A 210 -5.81 0.66 4.31
N LEU A 211 -6.26 1.62 3.50
CA LEU A 211 -5.38 2.67 2.99
C LEU A 211 -4.95 3.65 4.08
N TYR A 212 -5.83 3.97 5.03
CA TYR A 212 -5.46 4.73 6.23
C TYR A 212 -4.39 4.00 7.06
N ASN A 213 -4.57 2.69 7.25
CA ASN A 213 -3.62 1.86 7.97
C ASN A 213 -2.24 1.85 7.29
N LEU A 214 -2.21 1.78 5.96
CA LEU A 214 -0.98 1.89 5.20
C LEU A 214 -0.33 3.28 5.34
N ALA A 215 -1.14 4.34 5.32
CA ALA A 215 -0.65 5.72 5.52
C ALA A 215 -0.03 5.93 6.91
N THR A 216 -0.57 5.31 7.96
CA THR A 216 0.03 5.34 9.29
C THR A 216 1.34 4.55 9.36
N ASP A 217 1.44 3.40 8.68
CA ASP A 217 2.67 2.59 8.67
C ASP A 217 3.80 3.31 7.93
N TYR A 218 3.46 4.06 6.88
CA TYR A 218 4.36 4.96 6.15
C TYR A 218 4.79 6.20 6.97
N GLY A 219 4.27 6.38 8.20
CA GLY A 219 4.58 7.53 9.06
C GLY A 219 3.90 8.84 8.63
N LEU A 220 2.94 8.79 7.69
CA LEU A 220 2.24 9.99 7.22
C LEU A 220 1.15 10.44 8.18
N SER A 221 0.67 9.54 9.05
CA SER A 221 -0.39 9.78 10.04
C SER A 221 0.03 9.27 11.41
N TYR A 222 -0.33 10.01 12.47
CA TYR A 222 0.02 9.70 13.86
C TYR A 222 -1.03 8.82 14.57
N GLY A 223 -1.76 7.98 13.85
CA GLY A 223 -2.75 7.08 14.45
C GLY A 223 -4.06 7.73 14.90
N LYS A 224 -4.30 8.99 14.50
CA LYS A 224 -5.62 9.62 14.61
C LYS A 224 -6.12 10.04 13.24
N VAL A 225 -7.34 9.63 12.90
CA VAL A 225 -7.95 9.98 11.62
C VAL A 225 -8.24 11.47 11.58
N ASN A 226 -7.84 12.10 10.48
CA ASN A 226 -8.11 13.51 10.26
C ASN A 226 -8.37 13.77 8.77
N PHE A 227 -9.63 13.84 8.39
CA PHE A 227 -10.05 14.09 7.00
C PHE A 227 -9.61 15.45 6.44
N ARG A 228 -9.13 16.38 7.27
CA ARG A 228 -8.50 17.63 6.80
C ARG A 228 -7.08 17.42 6.27
N ARG A 229 -6.40 16.34 6.69
CA ARG A 229 -5.03 16.01 6.22
C ARG A 229 -5.01 14.73 5.40
N LEU A 230 -5.96 13.84 5.63
CA LEU A 230 -6.03 12.52 5.03
C LEU A 230 -5.95 12.55 3.49
N PRO A 231 -6.72 13.38 2.75
CA PRO A 231 -6.65 13.35 1.29
C PRO A 231 -5.24 13.66 0.76
N TYR A 232 -4.54 14.60 1.41
CA TYR A 232 -3.17 14.93 1.07
C TYR A 232 -2.20 13.79 1.44
N GLN A 233 -2.31 13.24 2.66
CA GLN A 233 -1.50 12.10 3.12
C GLN A 233 -1.65 10.89 2.18
N LEU A 234 -2.87 10.55 1.80
CA LEU A 234 -3.16 9.44 0.87
C LEU A 234 -2.58 9.66 -0.53
N SER A 235 -2.58 10.91 -0.98
CA SER A 235 -1.94 11.24 -2.25
C SER A 235 -0.41 11.09 -2.17
N VAL A 236 0.20 11.52 -1.06
CA VAL A 236 1.65 11.32 -0.84
C VAL A 236 1.98 9.83 -0.71
N LEU A 237 1.11 9.04 -0.08
CA LEU A 237 1.24 7.59 0.02
C LEU A 237 1.33 6.93 -1.36
N LEU A 238 0.39 7.23 -2.26
CA LEU A 238 0.31 6.56 -3.56
C LEU A 238 1.30 7.12 -4.59
N PHE A 239 1.43 8.43 -4.66
CA PHE A 239 2.27 9.05 -5.69
C PHE A 239 3.70 9.24 -5.22
N GLY A 240 3.94 9.33 -3.91
CA GLY A 240 5.25 9.67 -3.37
C GLY A 240 5.63 11.14 -3.59
N ASN A 241 6.54 11.63 -2.75
CA ASN A 241 7.13 12.96 -2.93
C ASN A 241 8.45 12.91 -3.74
N TYR A 242 8.97 11.71 -4.02
CA TYR A 242 10.22 11.47 -4.77
C TYR A 242 11.43 12.33 -4.34
N GLY A 243 11.53 12.63 -3.04
CA GLY A 243 12.59 13.50 -2.50
C GLY A 243 12.50 14.97 -2.92
N THR A 244 11.35 15.45 -3.40
CA THR A 244 11.16 16.84 -3.80
C THR A 244 10.57 17.70 -2.69
N THR A 245 10.75 19.01 -2.78
CA THR A 245 10.03 19.99 -1.95
C THR A 245 8.71 20.43 -2.58
N TRP A 246 8.36 19.90 -3.75
CA TRP A 246 7.16 20.28 -4.48
C TRP A 246 5.94 19.60 -3.87
N THR A 247 4.95 20.41 -3.52
CA THR A 247 3.64 19.92 -3.12
C THR A 247 2.73 19.92 -4.35
N PHE A 248 1.87 18.91 -4.46
CA PHE A 248 0.87 18.85 -5.52
C PHE A 248 -0.51 19.25 -4.98
N ASN A 249 -1.33 19.74 -5.89
CA ASN A 249 -2.67 20.25 -5.62
C ASN A 249 -3.65 19.08 -5.46
N VAL A 250 -4.30 19.00 -4.31
CA VAL A 250 -5.21 17.90 -3.97
C VAL A 250 -6.63 18.43 -3.80
N GLU A 251 -7.57 17.72 -4.39
CA GLU A 251 -9.00 17.90 -4.18
C GLU A 251 -9.60 16.63 -3.57
N GLY A 252 -10.34 16.78 -2.47
CA GLY A 252 -11.04 15.68 -1.79
C GLY A 252 -12.55 15.87 -1.85
N ARG A 253 -13.24 14.84 -2.32
CA ARG A 253 -14.68 14.80 -2.51
C ARG A 253 -15.29 13.62 -1.75
N LEU A 254 -16.53 13.78 -1.31
CA LEU A 254 -17.31 12.78 -0.57
C LEU A 254 -18.61 12.58 -1.33
N ASP A 255 -18.82 11.39 -1.89
CA ASP A 255 -19.92 11.10 -2.82
C ASP A 255 -20.05 12.18 -3.92
N GLY A 256 -18.93 12.62 -4.48
CA GLY A 256 -18.87 13.69 -5.49
C GLY A 256 -18.98 15.13 -4.95
N VAL A 257 -19.22 15.31 -3.64
CA VAL A 257 -19.30 16.63 -2.98
C VAL A 257 -17.92 17.08 -2.49
N LEU A 258 -17.46 18.25 -2.93
CA LEU A 258 -16.19 18.83 -2.48
C LEU A 258 -16.22 19.12 -0.97
N PHE A 259 -15.25 18.59 -0.22
CA PHE A 259 -15.06 18.92 1.21
C PHE A 259 -13.62 19.36 1.54
N TYR A 260 -12.64 19.01 0.72
CA TYR A 260 -11.23 19.34 0.97
C TYR A 260 -10.54 19.87 -0.29
N ARG A 261 -9.66 20.85 -0.10
CA ARG A 261 -8.76 21.36 -1.14
C ARG A 261 -7.47 21.89 -0.52
N SER A 262 -6.32 21.60 -1.13
CA SER A 262 -5.00 22.08 -0.65
C SER A 262 -4.54 23.40 -1.28
N PHE A 263 -5.20 23.87 -2.34
CA PHE A 263 -4.82 25.04 -3.14
C PHE A 263 -5.94 26.08 -3.25
N ASP A 264 -5.56 27.33 -3.51
CA ASP A 264 -6.50 28.42 -3.71
C ASP A 264 -6.76 28.64 -5.21
N THR A 265 -8.03 28.80 -5.56
CA THR A 265 -8.45 29.06 -6.96
C THR A 265 -8.59 30.55 -7.27
N GLY A 266 -8.35 31.44 -6.29
CA GLY A 266 -8.57 32.88 -6.42
C GLY A 266 -10.05 33.26 -6.54
N ARG A 267 -10.96 32.28 -6.47
CA ARG A 267 -12.39 32.50 -6.24
C ARG A 267 -12.56 32.67 -4.74
N THR A 268 -12.51 33.92 -4.32
CA THR A 268 -12.65 34.38 -2.95
C THR A 268 -13.92 33.80 -2.32
N LYS A 269 -13.76 33.28 -1.10
CA LYS A 269 -14.76 32.65 -0.22
C LYS A 269 -14.99 31.19 -0.54
N MET A 270 -14.88 30.41 0.53
CA MET A 270 -15.35 29.03 0.67
C MET A 270 -16.41 28.77 -0.38
N MET A 271 -16.07 27.99 -1.41
CA MET A 271 -17.10 27.44 -2.26
C MET A 271 -17.94 26.64 -1.28
N GLU A 272 -19.10 27.21 -0.95
CA GLU A 272 -20.11 26.63 -0.10
C GLU A 272 -20.11 25.15 -0.46
N ALA A 273 -19.93 24.28 0.54
CA ALA A 273 -20.32 22.89 0.38
C ALA A 273 -21.64 22.92 -0.41
N PRO A 274 -21.72 22.25 -1.57
CA PRO A 274 -22.83 22.41 -2.51
C PRO A 274 -24.12 22.49 -1.70
N MET A 275 -24.90 23.57 -1.93
CA MET A 275 -26.04 24.08 -1.14
C MET A 275 -27.08 23.03 -0.67
N ASN A 276 -26.92 21.77 -1.05
CA ASN A 276 -27.79 20.64 -0.79
C ASN A 276 -27.37 19.81 0.45
N ARG A 277 -26.16 19.98 1.01
CA ARG A 277 -25.74 19.30 2.26
C ARG A 277 -25.22 20.32 3.28
N SER A 278 -25.69 20.24 4.52
CA SER A 278 -25.17 21.07 5.61
C SER A 278 -23.75 20.63 5.97
N ASN A 279 -22.91 21.55 6.44
CA ASN A 279 -21.57 21.20 6.92
C ASN A 279 -21.62 20.05 7.94
N TYR A 280 -22.63 20.04 8.83
CA TYR A 280 -22.85 18.98 9.80
C TYR A 280 -23.09 17.60 9.16
N SER A 281 -23.89 17.53 8.09
CA SER A 281 -24.12 16.27 7.38
C SER A 281 -22.85 15.70 6.75
N ILE A 282 -21.99 16.55 6.21
CA ILE A 282 -20.68 16.14 5.67
C ILE A 282 -19.79 15.65 6.81
N TYR A 283 -19.71 16.37 7.92
CA TYR A 283 -18.91 15.95 9.09
C TYR A 283 -19.37 14.59 9.66
N LYS A 284 -20.69 14.34 9.73
CA LYS A 284 -21.24 13.04 10.16
C LYS A 284 -20.76 11.89 9.27
N ASP A 285 -20.54 12.15 7.99
CA ASP A 285 -20.11 11.14 7.03
C ASP A 285 -18.57 11.03 6.95
N LEU A 286 -17.81 12.04 7.38
CA LEU A 286 -16.34 12.07 7.41
C LEU A 286 -15.74 11.28 8.60
N PHE A 287 -16.17 10.03 8.76
CA PHE A 287 -15.60 9.05 9.68
C PHE A 287 -15.25 7.77 8.93
N LEU A 288 -14.14 7.11 9.24
CA LEU A 288 -13.79 5.81 8.66
C LEU A 288 -14.93 4.80 8.78
N ARG A 289 -15.69 4.82 9.89
CA ARG A 289 -16.86 3.93 10.09
C ARG A 289 -17.95 4.07 9.01
N ARG A 290 -18.00 5.22 8.35
CA ARG A 290 -18.95 5.58 7.29
C ARG A 290 -18.37 5.44 5.90
N GLN A 291 -17.05 5.49 5.77
CA GLN A 291 -16.37 5.32 4.49
C GLN A 291 -16.34 3.85 4.08
N GLN A 292 -16.40 3.59 2.78
CA GLN A 292 -16.20 2.27 2.22
C GLN A 292 -14.94 2.25 1.37
N THR A 293 -14.95 3.02 0.28
CA THR A 293 -13.84 3.05 -0.67
C THR A 293 -13.40 4.45 -1.00
N VAL A 294 -12.13 4.58 -1.38
CA VAL A 294 -11.57 5.82 -1.90
C VAL A 294 -11.07 5.59 -3.32
N LYS A 295 -11.53 6.44 -4.23
CA LYS A 295 -11.21 6.42 -5.66
C LYS A 295 -10.25 7.55 -5.99
N PHE A 296 -9.23 7.26 -6.78
CA PHE A 296 -8.24 8.24 -7.22
C PHE A 296 -8.41 8.56 -8.69
N TYR A 297 -8.39 9.85 -9.00
CA TYR A 297 -8.39 10.38 -10.35
C TYR A 297 -7.20 11.31 -10.51
N THR A 298 -6.27 10.91 -11.36
CA THR A 298 -5.13 11.75 -11.71
C THR A 298 -4.53 11.33 -13.05
N ASP A 299 -3.97 12.29 -13.75
CA ASP A 299 -3.05 12.09 -14.87
C ASP A 299 -1.67 12.71 -14.58
N PHE A 300 -1.44 13.07 -13.30
CA PHE A 300 -0.24 13.72 -12.80
C PHE A 300 0.89 12.70 -12.58
N ASP A 301 2.03 12.95 -13.21
CA ASP A 301 3.24 12.12 -13.11
C ASP A 301 4.41 12.98 -12.64
N LEU A 302 4.78 12.83 -11.36
CA LEU A 302 5.91 13.53 -10.74
C LEU A 302 7.24 12.74 -10.91
N ARG A 303 7.16 11.47 -11.30
CA ARG A 303 8.32 10.57 -11.36
C ARG A 303 9.13 10.77 -12.63
N ASN A 304 8.48 11.10 -13.74
CA ASN A 304 9.12 11.31 -15.02
C ASN A 304 9.70 12.73 -15.14
N CYS A 305 11.02 12.84 -15.34
CA CYS A 305 11.74 14.12 -15.45
C CYS A 305 11.52 14.84 -16.78
N ASP A 306 11.13 14.12 -17.84
CA ASP A 306 11.10 14.67 -19.20
C ASP A 306 9.83 15.47 -19.50
N ARG A 307 8.86 15.43 -18.59
CA ARG A 307 7.57 16.12 -18.71
C ARG A 307 7.46 17.19 -17.64
N TYR A 308 7.67 18.45 -18.05
CA TYR A 308 7.13 19.57 -17.27
C TYR A 308 5.60 19.51 -17.37
N MET A 309 4.94 18.92 -16.38
CA MET A 309 3.50 19.14 -16.22
C MET A 309 3.32 20.54 -15.64
N GLU A 310 2.57 21.39 -16.35
CA GLU A 310 2.21 22.71 -15.84
C GLU A 310 1.30 22.52 -14.61
N MET A 311 1.88 22.70 -13.43
CA MET A 311 1.13 22.79 -12.19
C MET A 311 0.34 24.10 -12.23
N SER A 312 -0.93 24.00 -12.60
CA SER A 312 -1.84 25.14 -12.52
C SER A 312 -2.15 25.40 -11.05
N SER A 313 -1.97 26.65 -10.61
CA SER A 313 -2.36 27.08 -9.26
C SER A 313 -3.86 26.94 -8.99
N GLN A 314 -4.67 26.75 -10.03
CA GLN A 314 -6.14 26.76 -9.95
C GLN A 314 -6.79 25.40 -10.20
N VAL A 315 -6.01 24.34 -10.46
CA VAL A 315 -6.54 23.01 -10.80
C VAL A 315 -5.86 21.94 -9.95
N ALA A 316 -6.64 20.96 -9.51
CA ALA A 316 -6.13 19.80 -8.78
C ALA A 316 -5.20 18.96 -9.67
N ASP A 317 -4.08 18.50 -9.11
CA ASP A 317 -3.22 17.47 -9.69
C ASP A 317 -3.77 16.07 -9.36
N VAL A 318 -4.28 15.89 -8.14
CA VAL A 318 -4.88 14.64 -7.67
C VAL A 318 -6.28 14.93 -7.13
N THR A 319 -7.27 14.18 -7.61
CA THR A 319 -8.64 14.22 -7.08
C THR A 319 -8.99 12.89 -6.44
N LEU A 320 -9.48 12.94 -5.20
CA LEU A 320 -9.95 11.80 -4.45
C LEU A 320 -11.47 11.90 -4.30
N ASP A 321 -12.15 10.78 -4.48
CA ASP A 321 -13.57 10.66 -4.17
C ASP A 321 -13.77 9.53 -3.16
N PHE A 322 -14.27 9.90 -1.99
CA PHE A 322 -14.57 9.00 -0.89
C PHE A 322 -16.04 8.58 -1.00
N GLU A 323 -16.29 7.28 -1.05
CA GLU A 323 -17.62 6.72 -1.12
C GLU A 323 -18.05 6.19 0.24
N THR A 324 -19.22 6.66 0.69
CA THR A 324 -19.83 6.17 1.93
C THR A 324 -20.47 4.79 1.74
N ILE A 325 -20.60 4.05 2.85
CA ILE A 325 -21.32 2.77 2.85
C ILE A 325 -22.80 3.04 2.49
N PRO A 326 -23.38 2.31 1.51
CA PRO A 326 -24.76 2.49 1.11
C PRO A 326 -25.77 2.34 2.27
N ASN A 327 -26.96 2.94 2.11
CA ASN A 327 -28.09 2.83 3.03
C ASN A 327 -27.79 3.27 4.48
N ASP A 328 -26.97 4.30 4.62
CA ASP A 328 -26.56 4.81 5.92
C ASP A 328 -25.82 3.76 6.80
N GLY A 329 -25.21 2.76 6.16
CA GLY A 329 -24.48 1.69 6.85
C GLY A 329 -23.27 2.19 7.63
N THR A 330 -22.84 1.37 8.58
CA THR A 330 -21.62 1.61 9.36
C THR A 330 -20.81 0.33 9.46
N ARG A 331 -19.49 0.43 9.33
CA ARG A 331 -18.55 -0.63 9.70
C ARG A 331 -18.02 -0.43 11.11
N TYR A 332 -17.50 -1.50 11.69
CA TYR A 332 -16.77 -1.42 12.94
C TYR A 332 -15.39 -0.80 12.67
N THR A 333 -15.11 0.32 13.32
CA THR A 333 -13.77 0.90 13.43
C THR A 333 -13.36 0.89 14.87
N MET A 334 -12.06 0.79 15.11
CA MET A 334 -11.49 0.86 16.45
C MET A 334 -10.64 2.12 16.59
N ARG A 335 -10.59 2.64 17.82
CA ARG A 335 -9.64 3.66 18.27
C ARG A 335 -8.20 3.17 18.09
N ASP A 336 -7.99 1.93 18.50
CA ASP A 336 -6.70 1.25 18.43
C ASP A 336 -6.50 0.62 17.04
N ARG A 337 -5.48 -0.23 16.89
CA ARG A 337 -5.08 -0.74 15.58
C ARG A 337 -5.93 -1.96 15.19
N SER A 338 -6.62 -1.89 14.05
CA SER A 338 -7.32 -3.00 13.42
C SER A 338 -6.71 -3.28 12.04
N LEU A 339 -6.26 -4.51 11.81
CA LEU A 339 -5.61 -4.93 10.58
C LEU A 339 -6.32 -6.15 9.98
N VAL A 340 -6.53 -6.13 8.67
CA VAL A 340 -6.94 -7.31 7.91
C VAL A 340 -5.68 -7.94 7.32
N LEU A 341 -5.41 -9.18 7.73
CA LEU A 341 -4.26 -9.95 7.29
C LEU A 341 -4.69 -10.94 6.20
N PRO A 342 -4.09 -10.88 5.00
CA PRO A 342 -4.34 -11.89 3.97
C PRO A 342 -3.64 -13.19 4.37
N GLY A 343 -4.41 -14.27 4.51
CA GLY A 343 -3.89 -15.62 4.69
C GLY A 343 -3.58 -16.29 3.35
N ILE A 344 -3.34 -17.59 3.43
CA ILE A 344 -3.18 -18.43 2.24
C ILE A 344 -4.55 -18.61 1.58
N THR A 345 -4.62 -18.40 0.28
CA THR A 345 -5.81 -18.71 -0.52
C THR A 345 -6.00 -20.22 -0.55
N GLU A 346 -7.11 -20.72 -0.01
CA GLU A 346 -7.45 -22.13 -0.14
C GLU A 346 -7.56 -22.46 -1.63
N PRO A 347 -6.82 -23.47 -2.14
CA PRO A 347 -7.00 -23.86 -3.52
C PRO A 347 -8.45 -24.35 -3.66
N ASP A 348 -9.23 -23.71 -4.54
CA ASP A 348 -10.45 -24.32 -5.04
C ASP A 348 -10.09 -25.76 -5.45
N GLU A 349 -10.90 -26.75 -5.03
CA GLU A 349 -10.68 -28.16 -5.34
C GLU A 349 -10.12 -28.27 -6.75
N CYS A 350 -8.90 -28.81 -6.89
CA CYS A 350 -8.20 -28.85 -8.17
C CYS A 350 -9.18 -29.32 -9.24
N TYR A 351 -9.56 -28.43 -10.17
CA TYR A 351 -10.65 -28.67 -11.11
C TYR A 351 -10.31 -29.87 -12.00
N HIS A 352 -10.75 -31.05 -11.57
CA HIS A 352 -10.57 -32.34 -12.22
C HIS A 352 -11.94 -32.96 -12.49
N PRO A 353 -12.76 -32.33 -13.36
CA PRO A 353 -14.05 -32.88 -13.74
C PRO A 353 -13.84 -34.22 -14.44
N ASP A 354 -14.51 -35.25 -13.94
CA ASP A 354 -14.62 -36.51 -14.64
C ASP A 354 -15.65 -36.36 -15.79
N TYR A 355 -15.14 -36.28 -17.02
CA TYR A 355 -15.96 -36.19 -18.23
C TYR A 355 -16.39 -37.55 -18.78
N SER A 356 -16.03 -38.67 -18.14
CA SER A 356 -16.44 -40.01 -18.60
C SER A 356 -17.96 -40.21 -18.53
N HIS A 357 -18.61 -39.55 -17.57
CA HIS A 357 -20.05 -39.69 -17.30
C HIS A 357 -20.82 -38.36 -17.33
N ARG A 358 -20.15 -37.22 -17.56
CA ARG A 358 -20.76 -35.88 -17.57
C ARG A 358 -20.89 -35.34 -19.00
N GLN A 359 -22.03 -34.73 -19.31
CA GLN A 359 -22.15 -33.95 -20.54
C GLN A 359 -21.14 -32.80 -20.51
N LEU A 360 -20.44 -32.60 -21.64
CA LEU A 360 -19.50 -31.51 -21.80
C LEU A 360 -20.24 -30.17 -21.57
N PRO A 361 -19.62 -29.21 -20.87
CA PRO A 361 -20.22 -27.89 -20.66
C PRO A 361 -20.56 -27.22 -22.00
N GLN A 362 -21.65 -26.45 -22.04
CA GLN A 362 -22.01 -25.68 -23.25
C GLN A 362 -21.04 -24.53 -23.55
N HIS A 363 -20.28 -24.08 -22.56
CA HIS A 363 -19.29 -23.01 -22.75
C HIS A 363 -17.98 -23.60 -23.31
N ALA A 364 -17.32 -22.84 -24.18
CA ALA A 364 -16.02 -23.21 -24.72
C ALA A 364 -14.95 -23.24 -23.62
N ASP A 365 -14.14 -24.29 -23.61
CA ASP A 365 -12.99 -24.46 -22.71
C ASP A 365 -11.76 -23.80 -23.34
N TYR A 366 -11.15 -22.84 -22.65
CA TYR A 366 -9.95 -22.12 -23.08
C TYR A 366 -8.73 -22.39 -22.20
N ARG A 367 -8.76 -23.44 -21.37
CA ARG A 367 -7.65 -23.76 -20.47
C ARG A 367 -6.38 -24.09 -21.25
N ARG A 368 -5.25 -23.55 -20.77
CA ARG A 368 -3.91 -23.86 -21.30
C ARG A 368 -3.38 -25.20 -20.78
N THR A 369 -3.68 -25.53 -19.52
CA THR A 369 -3.27 -26.78 -18.86
C THR A 369 -4.49 -27.70 -18.75
N LEU A 370 -4.48 -28.82 -19.48
CA LEU A 370 -5.58 -29.79 -19.52
C LEU A 370 -5.54 -30.79 -18.35
N TYR A 371 -4.33 -31.17 -17.94
CA TYR A 371 -4.09 -32.16 -16.89
C TYR A 371 -2.84 -31.77 -16.10
N TRP A 372 -2.93 -31.84 -14.77
CA TRP A 372 -1.81 -31.66 -13.88
C TRP A 372 -1.99 -32.58 -12.67
N ASN A 373 -1.05 -33.51 -12.48
CA ASN A 373 -1.05 -34.42 -11.34
C ASN A 373 0.38 -34.56 -10.81
N PRO A 374 0.71 -33.94 -9.66
CA PRO A 374 2.05 -33.99 -9.09
C PRO A 374 2.39 -35.34 -8.44
N ASN A 375 1.41 -36.23 -8.26
CA ASN A 375 1.56 -37.51 -7.57
C ASN A 375 0.95 -38.67 -8.37
N LEU A 376 1.25 -38.73 -9.68
CA LEU A 376 0.83 -39.85 -10.51
C LEU A 376 1.54 -41.12 -10.08
N ARG A 377 0.81 -42.03 -9.42
CA ARG A 377 1.35 -43.32 -8.99
C ARG A 377 1.39 -44.29 -10.17
N ILE A 378 2.56 -44.87 -10.39
CA ILE A 378 2.75 -45.90 -11.40
C ILE A 378 2.37 -47.25 -10.78
N GLY A 379 1.51 -48.01 -11.45
CA GLY A 379 1.09 -49.33 -10.98
C GLY A 379 2.20 -50.39 -11.08
N PRO A 380 1.93 -51.65 -10.67
CA PRO A 380 2.89 -52.76 -10.70
C PRO A 380 3.50 -53.05 -12.07
N THR A 381 2.83 -52.61 -13.14
CA THR A 381 3.23 -52.78 -14.54
C THR A 381 4.19 -51.69 -15.04
N SER A 382 4.67 -50.80 -14.17
CA SER A 382 5.56 -49.68 -14.49
C SER A 382 5.03 -48.73 -15.57
N LYS A 383 3.71 -48.69 -15.78
CA LYS A 383 3.04 -47.80 -16.73
C LYS A 383 1.88 -47.07 -16.06
N ALA A 384 1.71 -45.80 -16.43
CA ALA A 384 0.54 -45.00 -16.10
C ALA A 384 -0.16 -44.59 -17.39
N HIS A 385 -1.49 -44.71 -17.42
CA HIS A 385 -2.31 -44.36 -18.58
C HIS A 385 -3.34 -43.31 -18.14
N THR A 386 -3.43 -42.21 -18.88
CA THR A 386 -4.40 -41.15 -18.64
C THR A 386 -4.96 -40.70 -19.98
N GLU A 387 -6.28 -40.66 -20.07
CA GLU A 387 -7.00 -40.12 -21.23
C GLU A 387 -7.53 -38.73 -20.88
N PHE A 388 -7.42 -37.79 -21.82
CA PHE A 388 -7.98 -36.46 -21.65
C PHE A 388 -8.41 -35.92 -23.01
N TYR A 389 -9.42 -35.06 -22.99
CA TYR A 389 -9.94 -34.37 -24.16
C TYR A 389 -9.26 -33.02 -24.33
N ASN A 390 -9.06 -32.60 -25.58
CA ASN A 390 -8.50 -31.28 -25.88
C ASN A 390 -9.47 -30.15 -25.47
N ASN A 391 -8.96 -28.93 -25.36
CA ASN A 391 -9.80 -27.75 -25.15
C ASN A 391 -10.58 -27.37 -26.43
N SER A 392 -11.37 -26.29 -26.38
CA SER A 392 -12.14 -25.80 -27.54
C SER A 392 -11.31 -25.06 -28.59
N LEU A 393 -9.98 -24.97 -28.43
CA LEU A 393 -9.07 -24.38 -29.40
C LEU A 393 -8.44 -25.45 -30.30
N THR A 394 -8.25 -25.11 -31.58
CA THR A 394 -7.55 -25.98 -32.53
C THR A 394 -6.04 -25.91 -32.31
N THR A 395 -5.56 -26.48 -31.20
CA THR A 395 -4.13 -26.47 -30.80
C THR A 395 -3.58 -27.88 -30.64
N ARG A 396 -2.25 -28.02 -30.77
CA ARG A 396 -1.53 -29.26 -30.47
C ARG A 396 -1.30 -29.38 -28.96
N VAL A 397 -1.57 -30.56 -28.40
CA VAL A 397 -1.29 -30.85 -26.99
C VAL A 397 0.20 -31.06 -26.81
N GLN A 398 0.79 -30.36 -25.84
CA GLN A 398 2.13 -30.63 -25.35
C GLN A 398 2.05 -31.33 -23.99
N VAL A 399 2.85 -32.39 -23.81
CA VAL A 399 2.94 -33.14 -22.56
C VAL A 399 4.32 -32.93 -21.97
N SER A 400 4.37 -32.57 -20.69
CA SER A 400 5.59 -32.56 -19.89
C SER A 400 5.39 -33.54 -18.72
N ALA A 401 6.32 -34.48 -18.57
CA ALA A 401 6.27 -35.48 -17.51
C ALA A 401 7.64 -35.58 -16.85
N MET A 402 7.66 -35.50 -15.53
CA MET A 402 8.84 -35.72 -14.72
C MET A 402 8.51 -36.75 -13.65
N GLY A 403 9.37 -37.76 -13.52
CA GLY A 403 9.29 -38.75 -12.45
C GLY A 403 10.40 -38.55 -11.44
N VAL A 404 10.18 -38.95 -10.20
CA VAL A 404 11.25 -39.10 -9.19
C VAL A 404 11.17 -40.54 -8.68
N GLY A 405 12.21 -41.32 -8.99
CA GLY A 405 12.37 -42.68 -8.50
C GLY A 405 13.28 -42.74 -7.27
N THR A 406 13.47 -43.94 -6.73
CA THR A 406 14.38 -44.17 -5.57
C THR A 406 15.84 -43.82 -5.86
N LEU A 407 16.23 -43.71 -7.13
CA LEU A 407 17.59 -43.37 -7.58
C LEU A 407 17.74 -41.91 -8.04
N GLY A 408 16.69 -41.08 -7.89
CA GLY A 408 16.70 -39.66 -8.29
C GLY A 408 15.68 -39.30 -9.38
N PRO A 409 15.75 -38.07 -9.91
CA PRO A 409 14.83 -37.59 -10.94
C PRO A 409 15.04 -38.33 -12.26
N ALA A 410 13.93 -38.82 -12.85
CA ALA A 410 13.86 -39.38 -14.19
C ALA A 410 13.11 -38.38 -15.08
N CYS A 411 13.80 -37.80 -16.07
CA CYS A 411 13.19 -37.03 -17.13
C CYS A 411 12.98 -37.91 -18.38
N ASN A 412 11.92 -37.61 -19.13
CA ASN A 412 11.74 -38.06 -20.51
C ASN A 412 11.98 -36.90 -21.46
#